data_AF-A0A1V5YD96-F1
#
_entry.id   AF-A0A1V5YD96-F1
#
_cell.length_a   1.000
_cell.length_b   1.000
_cell.length_c   1.000
_cell.angle_alpha   90.00
_cell.angle_beta   90.00
_cell.angle_gamma   90.00
#
_symmetry.space_group_name_H-M   'P 1'
#
loop_
_entity.id
_entity.type
_entity.pdbx_description
1 polymer ?
#
loop_
_entity_poly.entity_id
_entity_poly.type
_entity_poly.pdbx_seq_one_letter_code
_entity_poly.pdbx_strand_id
1 'polypeptide(L)'
;MEVGLLDVVEWQTRVDFRTGQPVAVQHPRLDIAAQVCAAHPYPGDMTMDGARWVTDTALDLNARYEPEFFFLDYASMYLQSLFKRKDGSGDKAQVAALFAEIQRFVDATGFEPVIVGLGGLMPLRGRIETIDLDGLASASGMNTRFAGMFAPSPRDLGVMTEREGVERVVSREDFRAEFGGSDAFYATSPDYFVLAQPGYLFRGVNVSCRTLFNVPEPSDEIPLYSAVGTCSTIIDVPAMILQSLTSRRTALILVEAVGCESFPLPYQRLSNHLHWYRYCMGPGQYLALTSGKHFVDYPYPPGYRLELFENEDTPYPFSGVFQEMPNQTIGRRFGGRSAAVGNRSILTHLAAGTDIAIECFARGLYSHGVLAMVRV
;
A
#
# COMPACT_ATOMS: atom_id res chain seq x y z
N MET A 1 -1.93 -15.95 -17.60
CA MET A 1 -3.26 -15.52 -17.08
C MET A 1 -3.11 -15.19 -15.60
N GLU A 2 -4.02 -14.41 -15.02
CA GLU A 2 -4.06 -14.12 -13.58
C GLU A 2 -5.32 -14.73 -12.98
N VAL A 3 -5.16 -15.56 -11.96
CA VAL A 3 -6.25 -16.26 -11.29
C VAL A 3 -6.28 -15.84 -9.83
N GLY A 4 -7.44 -15.38 -9.36
CA GLY A 4 -7.70 -15.16 -7.95
C GLY A 4 -8.13 -16.45 -7.29
N LEU A 5 -7.59 -16.74 -6.11
CA LEU A 5 -8.08 -17.74 -5.19
C LEU A 5 -8.65 -17.02 -3.97
N LEU A 6 -9.95 -17.15 -3.75
CA LEU A 6 -10.63 -16.67 -2.56
C LEU A 6 -10.73 -17.83 -1.57
N ASP A 7 -10.20 -17.66 -0.37
CA ASP A 7 -10.30 -18.62 0.73
C ASP A 7 -11.00 -17.95 1.91
N VAL A 8 -12.19 -18.45 2.24
CA VAL A 8 -13.00 -17.95 3.36
C VAL A 8 -13.04 -18.96 4.51
N VAL A 9 -11.96 -19.73 4.69
CA VAL A 9 -11.75 -20.83 5.64
C VAL A 9 -12.52 -22.10 5.29
N GLU A 10 -13.84 -22.03 5.14
CA GLU A 10 -14.68 -23.22 4.90
C GLU A 10 -14.69 -23.68 3.43
N TRP A 11 -14.40 -22.78 2.49
CA TRP A 11 -14.34 -23.09 1.07
C TRP A 11 -13.37 -22.19 0.33
N GLN A 12 -12.93 -22.69 -0.82
CA GLN A 12 -12.08 -21.96 -1.75
C GLN A 12 -12.75 -21.84 -3.13
N THR A 13 -12.51 -20.74 -3.83
CA THR A 13 -12.92 -20.56 -5.22
C THR A 13 -11.87 -19.87 -6.06
N ARG A 14 -11.80 -20.28 -7.32
CA ARG A 14 -10.92 -19.73 -8.33
C ARG A 14 -11.72 -18.81 -9.26
N VAL A 15 -11.21 -17.61 -9.48
CA VAL A 15 -11.80 -16.59 -10.36
C VAL A 15 -10.77 -16.09 -11.36
N ASP A 16 -11.20 -15.71 -12.55
CA ASP A 16 -10.37 -14.85 -13.41
C ASP A 16 -10.16 -13.53 -12.67
N PHE A 17 -8.90 -13.16 -12.42
CA PHE A 17 -8.62 -12.01 -11.56
C PHE A 17 -9.06 -10.68 -12.17
N ARG A 18 -9.15 -10.61 -13.50
CA ARG A 18 -9.56 -9.42 -14.24
C ARG A 18 -11.07 -9.27 -14.29
N THR A 19 -11.84 -10.35 -14.43
CA THR A 19 -13.31 -10.26 -14.56
C THR A 19 -14.06 -10.61 -13.27
N GLY A 20 -13.39 -11.26 -12.32
CA GLY A 20 -13.99 -11.79 -11.10
C GLY A 20 -14.89 -13.00 -11.31
N GLN A 21 -15.03 -13.50 -12.54
CA GLN A 21 -15.89 -14.65 -12.84
C GLN A 21 -15.21 -15.97 -12.45
N PRO A 22 -15.96 -16.97 -11.96
CA PRO A 22 -15.41 -18.28 -11.63
C PRO A 22 -14.70 -18.94 -12.82
N VAL A 23 -13.57 -19.61 -12.55
CA VAL A 23 -12.81 -20.35 -13.59
C VAL A 23 -12.35 -21.72 -13.11
N ALA A 24 -12.30 -22.67 -14.03
CA ALA A 24 -11.80 -24.04 -13.81
C ALA A 24 -10.38 -24.21 -14.35
N VAL A 25 -9.43 -23.42 -13.84
CA VAL A 25 -8.01 -23.51 -14.22
C VAL A 25 -7.25 -24.39 -13.24
N GLN A 26 -6.37 -25.25 -13.75
CA GLN A 26 -5.44 -26.07 -12.96
C GLN A 26 -4.01 -25.65 -13.27
N HIS A 27 -3.21 -25.43 -12.22
CA HIS A 27 -1.80 -25.07 -12.36
C HIS A 27 -1.08 -25.39 -11.04
N PRO A 28 0.17 -25.90 -11.04
CA PRO A 28 0.89 -26.25 -9.81
C PRO A 28 0.99 -25.11 -8.79
N ARG A 29 1.16 -23.87 -9.27
CA ARG A 29 1.17 -22.66 -8.41
C ARG A 29 -0.16 -22.42 -7.70
N LEU A 30 -1.29 -22.74 -8.35
CA LEU A 30 -2.62 -22.62 -7.73
C LEU A 30 -2.81 -23.65 -6.63
N ASP A 31 -2.29 -24.87 -6.81
CA ASP A 31 -2.40 -25.92 -5.80
C ASP A 31 -1.51 -25.61 -4.58
N ILE A 32 -0.32 -25.05 -4.81
CA ILE A 32 0.54 -24.51 -3.73
C ILE A 32 -0.19 -23.38 -2.99
N ALA A 33 -0.70 -22.38 -3.71
CA ALA A 33 -1.40 -21.25 -3.10
C ALA A 33 -2.62 -21.71 -2.29
N ALA A 34 -3.39 -22.66 -2.81
CA ALA A 34 -4.54 -23.25 -2.12
C ALA A 34 -4.16 -23.94 -0.81
N GLN A 35 -3.09 -24.72 -0.81
CA GLN A 35 -2.62 -25.41 0.41
C GLN A 35 -2.13 -24.41 1.47
N VAL A 36 -1.41 -23.37 1.04
CA VAL A 36 -0.91 -22.34 1.96
C VAL A 36 -2.06 -21.51 2.53
N CYS A 37 -3.02 -21.06 1.71
CA CYS A 37 -4.17 -20.29 2.20
C CYS A 37 -4.99 -21.08 3.23
N ALA A 38 -5.24 -22.36 2.96
CA ALA A 38 -6.01 -23.22 3.86
C ALA A 38 -5.28 -23.49 5.20
N ALA A 39 -3.94 -23.55 5.18
CA ALA A 39 -3.14 -23.77 6.37
C ALA A 39 -3.02 -22.52 7.26
N HIS A 40 -3.16 -21.32 6.69
CA HIS A 40 -2.92 -20.06 7.37
C HIS A 40 -4.11 -19.09 7.22
N PRO A 41 -5.24 -19.33 7.91
CA PRO A 41 -6.36 -18.40 7.90
C PRO A 41 -5.97 -17.03 8.48
N TYR A 42 -6.44 -15.95 7.87
CA TYR A 42 -6.10 -14.59 8.31
C TYR A 42 -6.74 -14.26 9.68
N PRO A 43 -5.96 -13.83 10.69
CA PRO A 43 -6.49 -13.58 12.04
C PRO A 43 -7.32 -12.29 12.14
N GLY A 44 -7.23 -11.38 11.18
CA GLY A 44 -7.97 -10.11 11.16
C GLY A 44 -7.13 -8.88 11.52
N ASP A 45 -7.50 -7.73 10.95
CA ASP A 45 -6.73 -6.47 10.97
C ASP A 45 -6.45 -5.90 12.38
N MET A 46 -7.32 -6.22 13.33
CA MET A 46 -7.25 -5.68 14.70
C MET A 46 -6.58 -6.62 15.69
N THR A 47 -6.05 -7.76 15.22
CA THR A 47 -5.36 -8.74 16.06
C THR A 47 -3.85 -8.47 16.13
N MET A 48 -3.21 -8.89 17.22
CA MET A 48 -1.75 -8.81 17.38
C MET A 48 -1.01 -9.84 16.52
N ASP A 49 -1.70 -10.87 16.05
CA ASP A 49 -1.11 -12.01 15.35
C ASP A 49 -0.84 -11.73 13.85
N GLY A 50 -1.25 -10.56 13.33
CA GLY A 50 -1.09 -10.24 11.92
C GLY A 50 0.35 -10.28 11.42
N ALA A 51 1.34 -9.88 12.23
CA ALA A 51 2.75 -9.95 11.84
C ALA A 51 3.23 -11.41 11.78
N ARG A 52 2.88 -12.20 12.80
CA ARG A 52 3.19 -13.63 12.84
C ARG A 52 2.57 -14.37 11.66
N TRP A 53 1.32 -14.06 11.31
CA TRP A 53 0.62 -14.64 10.16
C TRP A 53 1.36 -14.39 8.85
N VAL A 54 1.85 -13.16 8.60
CA VAL A 54 2.65 -12.84 7.40
C VAL A 54 3.87 -13.75 7.35
N THR A 55 4.59 -13.89 8.46
CA THR A 55 5.81 -14.69 8.52
C THR A 55 5.54 -16.19 8.38
N ASP A 56 4.55 -16.75 9.09
CA ASP A 56 4.21 -18.18 9.00
C ASP A 56 3.75 -18.57 7.59
N THR A 57 2.90 -17.74 6.98
CA THR A 57 2.44 -17.90 5.59
C THR A 57 3.62 -17.82 4.62
N ALA A 58 4.53 -16.86 4.81
CA ALA A 58 5.70 -16.69 3.95
C ALA A 58 6.70 -17.85 4.06
N LEU A 59 6.90 -18.42 5.25
CA LEU A 59 7.77 -19.57 5.47
C LEU A 59 7.21 -20.83 4.79
N ASP A 60 5.91 -21.08 4.92
CA ASP A 60 5.25 -22.21 4.25
C ASP A 60 5.29 -22.06 2.72
N LEU A 61 5.00 -20.85 2.21
CA LEU A 61 5.10 -20.56 0.78
C LEU A 61 6.55 -20.71 0.27
N ASN A 62 7.54 -20.27 1.05
CA ASN A 62 8.95 -20.46 0.72
C ASN A 62 9.32 -21.95 0.64
N ALA A 63 8.86 -22.77 1.59
CA ALA A 63 9.15 -24.20 1.60
C ALA A 63 8.53 -24.96 0.40
N ARG A 64 7.38 -24.51 -0.10
CA ARG A 64 6.67 -25.17 -1.21
C ARG A 64 7.04 -24.65 -2.59
N TYR A 65 7.38 -23.36 -2.72
CA TYR A 65 7.60 -22.71 -4.01
C TYR A 65 9.06 -22.32 -4.27
N GLU A 66 9.85 -22.13 -3.20
CA GLU A 66 11.25 -21.67 -3.21
C GLU A 66 11.48 -20.43 -4.11
N PRO A 67 10.80 -19.31 -3.82
CA PRO A 67 11.01 -18.08 -4.57
C PRO A 67 12.45 -17.56 -4.44
N GLU A 68 12.90 -16.81 -5.43
CA GLU A 68 14.17 -16.07 -5.42
C GLU A 68 13.95 -14.59 -5.06
N PHE A 69 12.77 -14.05 -5.36
CA PHE A 69 12.32 -12.75 -4.90
C PHE A 69 11.12 -12.90 -3.96
N PHE A 70 11.19 -12.30 -2.77
CA PHE A 70 10.08 -12.24 -1.83
C PHE A 70 9.66 -10.80 -1.56
N PHE A 71 8.36 -10.53 -1.57
CA PHE A 71 7.78 -9.28 -1.09
C PHE A 71 6.99 -9.55 0.20
N LEU A 72 7.34 -8.86 1.28
CA LEU A 72 6.64 -8.95 2.56
C LEU A 72 6.11 -7.59 2.97
N ASP A 73 4.90 -7.56 3.51
CA ASP A 73 4.26 -6.34 3.97
C ASP A 73 3.62 -6.55 5.36
N TYR A 74 4.07 -5.74 6.31
CA TYR A 74 3.65 -5.78 7.73
C TYR A 74 2.91 -4.49 8.10
N ALA A 75 1.57 -4.56 8.08
CA ALA A 75 0.64 -3.44 8.25
C ALA A 75 -0.22 -3.48 9.53
N SER A 76 -0.21 -4.59 10.27
CA SER A 76 -1.07 -4.77 11.45
C SER A 76 -0.89 -3.67 12.50
N MET A 77 0.36 -3.27 12.78
CA MET A 77 0.67 -2.21 13.74
C MET A 77 0.08 -0.86 13.29
N TYR A 78 0.13 -0.56 12.00
CA TYR A 78 -0.46 0.64 11.43
C TYR A 78 -1.98 0.64 11.58
N LEU A 79 -2.65 -0.43 11.15
CA LEU A 79 -4.11 -0.56 11.26
C LEU A 79 -4.59 -0.41 12.71
N GLN A 80 -3.92 -1.08 13.65
CA GLN A 80 -4.24 -0.91 15.06
C GLN A 80 -4.03 0.52 15.55
N SER A 81 -2.94 1.17 15.15
CA SER A 81 -2.62 2.53 15.59
C SER A 81 -3.59 3.57 15.02
N LEU A 82 -4.14 3.34 13.82
CA LEU A 82 -5.18 4.20 13.25
C LEU A 82 -6.48 4.11 14.04
N PHE A 83 -6.92 2.89 14.39
CA PHE A 83 -8.28 2.63 14.88
C PHE A 83 -8.40 2.36 16.38
N LYS A 84 -7.28 2.24 17.10
CA LYS A 84 -7.26 2.02 18.55
C LYS A 84 -6.50 3.15 19.25
N ARG A 85 -7.14 3.76 20.25
CA ARG A 85 -6.48 4.71 21.14
C ARG A 85 -5.38 3.98 21.92
N LYS A 86 -4.14 4.47 21.83
CA LYS A 86 -3.02 3.99 22.63
C LYS A 86 -2.93 4.77 23.95
N ASP A 87 -2.52 4.10 25.01
CA ASP A 87 -2.32 4.62 26.37
C ASP A 87 -0.87 5.08 26.64
N GLY A 88 -0.02 5.10 25.60
CA GLY A 88 1.31 5.72 25.61
C GLY A 88 2.50 4.78 25.80
N SER A 89 2.29 3.49 26.12
CA SER A 89 3.40 2.55 26.43
C SER A 89 3.60 1.39 25.43
N GLY A 90 2.90 1.36 24.29
CA GLY A 90 2.82 0.18 23.42
C GLY A 90 3.80 0.09 22.25
N ASP A 91 4.38 1.20 21.77
CA ASP A 91 4.94 1.24 20.41
C ASP A 91 6.28 0.51 20.28
N LYS A 92 7.19 0.67 21.24
CA LYS A 92 8.52 0.04 21.19
C LYS A 92 8.46 -1.49 21.25
N ALA A 93 7.59 -2.03 22.10
CA ALA A 93 7.43 -3.49 22.23
C ALA A 93 6.79 -4.09 20.96
N GLN A 94 5.82 -3.40 20.36
CA GLN A 94 5.21 -3.83 19.09
C GLN A 94 6.21 -3.82 17.95
N VAL A 95 7.01 -2.76 17.84
CA VAL A 95 8.10 -2.67 16.85
C VAL A 95 9.12 -3.79 17.07
N ALA A 96 9.55 -4.04 18.32
CA ALA A 96 10.49 -5.11 18.62
C ALA A 96 9.94 -6.50 18.25
N ALA A 97 8.67 -6.78 18.55
CA ALA A 97 8.02 -8.03 18.18
C ALA A 97 7.90 -8.20 16.66
N LEU A 98 7.54 -7.14 15.94
CA LEU A 98 7.48 -7.14 14.48
C LEU A 98 8.86 -7.43 13.86
N PHE A 99 9.92 -6.77 14.33
CA PHE A 99 11.27 -7.01 13.83
C PHE A 99 11.81 -8.40 14.21
N ALA A 100 11.35 -8.99 15.31
CA ALA A 100 11.65 -10.38 15.63
C ALA A 100 11.03 -11.35 14.61
N GLU A 101 9.82 -11.08 14.12
CA GLU A 101 9.19 -11.86 13.04
C GLU A 101 9.95 -11.70 11.70
N ILE A 102 10.41 -10.49 11.38
CA ILE A 102 11.28 -10.26 10.20
C ILE A 102 12.58 -11.06 10.34
N GLN A 103 13.24 -11.00 11.50
CA GLN A 103 14.47 -11.74 11.73
C GLN A 103 14.24 -13.25 11.61
N ARG A 104 13.13 -13.77 12.16
CA ARG A 104 12.73 -15.17 12.03
C ARG A 104 12.60 -15.60 10.57
N PHE A 105 12.01 -14.77 9.71
CA PHE A 105 11.94 -15.03 8.27
C PHE A 105 13.35 -15.11 7.65
N VAL A 106 14.19 -14.12 7.92
CA VAL A 106 15.55 -14.04 7.35
C VAL A 106 16.39 -15.24 7.78
N ASP A 107 16.40 -15.57 9.07
CA ASP A 107 17.18 -16.69 9.63
C ASP A 107 16.74 -18.04 9.05
N ALA A 108 15.44 -18.24 8.88
CA ALA A 108 14.91 -19.52 8.39
C ALA A 108 15.06 -19.71 6.87
N THR A 109 15.20 -18.63 6.10
CA THR A 109 15.16 -18.69 4.63
C THR A 109 16.46 -18.32 3.95
N GLY A 110 17.35 -17.59 4.63
CA GLY A 110 18.62 -17.10 4.09
C GLY A 110 18.49 -16.02 3.01
N PHE A 111 17.32 -15.38 2.90
CA PHE A 111 17.15 -14.24 2.00
C PHE A 111 17.97 -13.04 2.45
N GLU A 112 18.50 -12.29 1.48
CA GLU A 112 19.09 -10.98 1.72
C GLU A 112 17.98 -9.94 1.94
N PRO A 113 17.90 -9.31 3.12
CA PRO A 113 16.79 -8.41 3.44
C PRO A 113 17.04 -6.98 2.93
N VAL A 114 16.00 -6.40 2.35
CA VAL A 114 15.83 -4.97 2.09
C VAL A 114 14.60 -4.52 2.86
N ILE A 115 14.80 -3.91 4.03
CA ILE A 115 13.71 -3.53 4.96
C ILE A 115 13.49 -2.03 4.88
N VAL A 116 12.27 -1.61 4.54
CA VAL A 116 11.85 -0.21 4.45
C VAL A 116 10.77 0.07 5.47
N GLY A 117 11.04 0.99 6.40
CA GLY A 117 9.98 1.57 7.23
C GLY A 117 9.22 2.60 6.41
N LEU A 118 7.89 2.51 6.36
CA LEU A 118 7.07 3.34 5.46
C LEU A 118 6.70 4.72 6.03
N GLY A 119 7.17 5.05 7.23
CA GLY A 119 6.91 6.33 7.89
C GLY A 119 6.28 6.16 9.26
N GLY A 120 6.43 7.22 10.07
CA GLY A 120 5.85 7.31 11.40
C GLY A 120 4.35 7.60 11.37
N LEU A 121 3.76 7.60 12.56
CA LEU A 121 2.40 8.05 12.79
C LEU A 121 2.41 9.23 13.73
N MET A 122 1.42 10.10 13.59
CA MET A 122 1.18 11.23 14.48
C MET A 122 -0.28 11.28 14.94
N PRO A 123 -0.57 11.90 16.10
CA PRO A 123 -1.94 12.08 16.56
C PRO A 123 -2.79 12.87 15.57
N LEU A 124 -4.05 12.47 15.41
CA LEU A 124 -5.05 13.26 14.68
C LEU A 124 -5.33 14.55 15.45
N ARG A 125 -5.12 15.71 14.80
CA ARG A 125 -5.34 17.05 15.35
C ARG A 125 -6.73 17.58 15.03
N GLY A 126 -7.21 17.34 13.81
CA GLY A 126 -8.48 17.89 13.36
C GLY A 126 -8.95 17.31 12.03
N ARG A 127 -10.12 17.78 11.61
CA ARG A 127 -10.82 17.35 10.39
C ARG A 127 -11.20 18.56 9.58
N ILE A 128 -11.00 18.48 8.28
CA ILE A 128 -11.33 19.51 7.31
C ILE A 128 -12.64 19.06 6.66
N GLU A 129 -13.74 19.73 7.01
CA GLU A 129 -15.04 19.46 6.38
C GLU A 129 -15.01 19.90 4.92
N THR A 130 -15.80 19.26 4.07
CA THR A 130 -15.94 19.66 2.64
C THR A 130 -17.38 19.69 2.16
N ILE A 131 -18.34 19.35 3.02
CA ILE A 131 -19.77 19.23 2.68
C ILE A 131 -20.49 20.58 2.54
N ASP A 132 -19.86 21.67 2.97
CA ASP A 132 -20.40 23.02 2.97
C ASP A 132 -20.00 23.83 1.72
N LEU A 133 -19.26 23.21 0.81
CA LEU A 133 -18.85 23.79 -0.48
C LEU A 133 -19.97 23.69 -1.51
N ASP A 134 -19.98 24.63 -2.46
CA ASP A 134 -20.92 24.64 -3.58
C ASP A 134 -20.52 23.60 -4.65
N GLY A 135 -19.21 23.46 -4.92
CA GLY A 135 -18.62 22.43 -5.77
C GLY A 135 -18.39 21.09 -5.07
N LEU A 136 -17.95 20.08 -5.82
CA LEU A 136 -17.71 18.75 -5.26
C LEU A 136 -16.25 18.60 -4.80
N ALA A 137 -16.06 18.18 -3.55
CA ALA A 137 -14.78 17.78 -3.00
C ALA A 137 -14.74 16.27 -2.73
N SER A 138 -13.77 15.58 -3.33
CA SER A 138 -13.53 14.14 -3.16
C SER A 138 -12.24 13.91 -2.37
N ALA A 139 -12.31 13.06 -1.36
CA ALA A 139 -11.16 12.68 -0.53
C ALA A 139 -11.16 11.16 -0.36
N SER A 140 -10.93 10.44 -1.46
CA SER A 140 -11.00 8.98 -1.51
C SER A 140 -9.92 8.29 -0.68
N GLY A 141 -10.30 7.52 0.34
CA GLY A 141 -9.39 6.65 1.09
C GLY A 141 -9.63 6.57 2.59
N MET A 142 -8.72 5.87 3.28
CA MET A 142 -8.83 5.60 4.72
C MET A 142 -8.46 6.80 5.59
N ASN A 143 -7.45 7.60 5.20
CA ASN A 143 -6.87 8.70 5.97
C ASN A 143 -6.27 9.79 5.06
N THR A 144 -7.12 10.41 4.27
CA THR A 144 -6.73 11.28 3.16
C THR A 144 -6.25 12.67 3.58
N ARG A 145 -4.95 12.91 3.37
CA ARG A 145 -4.31 14.23 3.44
C ARG A 145 -4.56 15.08 2.18
N PHE A 146 -5.03 14.46 1.10
CA PHE A 146 -5.33 15.13 -0.17
C PHE A 146 -6.82 15.07 -0.46
N ALA A 147 -7.37 16.17 -0.97
CA ALA A 147 -8.68 16.23 -1.58
C ALA A 147 -8.59 16.84 -2.98
N GLY A 148 -9.51 16.43 -3.85
CA GLY A 148 -9.69 17.01 -5.18
C GLY A 148 -10.98 17.80 -5.23
N MET A 149 -10.93 19.04 -5.73
CA MET A 149 -12.10 19.86 -6.00
C MET A 149 -12.46 19.83 -7.48
N PHE A 150 -13.73 19.58 -7.78
CA PHE A 150 -14.30 19.49 -9.12
C PHE A 150 -15.35 20.57 -9.29
N ALA A 151 -15.14 21.42 -10.30
CA ALA A 151 -15.94 22.61 -10.56
C ALA A 151 -16.15 23.52 -9.32
N PRO A 152 -15.09 23.89 -8.56
CA PRO A 152 -15.26 24.77 -7.40
C PRO A 152 -15.68 26.19 -7.83
N SER A 153 -16.54 26.82 -7.03
CA SER A 153 -16.82 28.25 -7.16
C SER A 153 -15.64 29.10 -6.64
N PRO A 154 -15.53 30.39 -7.02
CA PRO A 154 -14.53 31.28 -6.41
C PRO A 154 -14.67 31.38 -4.89
N ARG A 155 -15.89 31.23 -4.36
CA ARG A 155 -16.16 31.17 -2.93
C ARG A 155 -15.55 29.91 -2.31
N ASP A 156 -15.69 28.74 -2.95
CA ASP A 156 -15.13 27.49 -2.45
C ASP A 156 -13.60 27.57 -2.33
N LEU A 157 -12.93 28.19 -3.32
CA LEU A 157 -11.48 28.40 -3.30
C LEU A 157 -11.06 29.32 -2.15
N GLY A 158 -11.78 30.43 -1.94
CA GLY A 158 -11.52 31.34 -0.81
C GLY A 158 -11.70 30.66 0.53
N VAL A 159 -12.82 29.94 0.69
CA VAL A 159 -13.14 29.17 1.90
C VAL A 159 -12.06 28.14 2.20
N MET A 160 -11.61 27.37 1.20
CA MET A 160 -10.59 26.36 1.39
C MET A 160 -9.21 26.93 1.70
N THR A 161 -8.84 28.05 1.09
CA THR A 161 -7.56 28.72 1.33
C THR A 161 -7.44 29.21 2.78
N GLU A 162 -8.55 29.67 3.37
CA GLU A 162 -8.59 30.19 4.74
C GLU A 162 -8.93 29.12 5.79
N ARG A 163 -9.26 27.90 5.38
CA ARG A 163 -9.76 26.85 6.27
C ARG A 163 -8.66 26.30 7.17
N GLU A 164 -8.97 26.20 8.47
CA GLU A 164 -8.08 25.58 9.44
C GLU A 164 -7.69 24.15 9.00
N GLY A 165 -6.40 23.85 9.09
CA GLY A 165 -5.85 22.56 8.69
C GLY A 165 -5.57 22.43 7.19
N VAL A 166 -5.95 23.38 6.33
CA VAL A 166 -5.50 23.40 4.93
C VAL A 166 -4.09 23.99 4.86
N GLU A 167 -3.22 23.30 4.13
CA GLU A 167 -1.83 23.73 3.87
C GLU A 167 -1.72 24.45 2.53
N ARG A 168 -2.40 23.95 1.50
CA ARG A 168 -2.29 24.46 0.13
C ARG A 168 -3.52 24.13 -0.71
N VAL A 169 -3.86 25.04 -1.62
CA VAL A 169 -4.76 24.82 -2.76
C VAL A 169 -3.93 25.04 -4.04
N VAL A 170 -3.94 24.10 -4.98
CA VAL A 170 -3.14 24.14 -6.22
C VAL A 170 -4.04 23.86 -7.41
N SER A 171 -3.98 24.70 -8.44
CA SER A 171 -4.70 24.41 -9.70
C SER A 171 -4.13 23.18 -10.39
N ARG A 172 -4.93 22.50 -11.21
CA ARG A 172 -4.46 21.39 -12.04
C ARG A 172 -3.31 21.81 -12.95
N GLU A 173 -3.38 23.02 -13.49
CA GLU A 173 -2.39 23.58 -14.40
C GLU A 173 -1.06 23.84 -13.70
N ASP A 174 -1.07 24.43 -12.51
CA ASP A 174 0.14 24.66 -11.71
C ASP A 174 0.75 23.34 -11.23
N PHE A 175 -0.11 22.40 -10.81
CA PHE A 175 0.34 21.05 -10.42
C PHE A 175 1.02 20.35 -11.60
N ARG A 176 0.44 20.44 -12.81
CA ARG A 176 1.03 19.88 -14.03
C ARG A 176 2.36 20.53 -14.40
N ALA A 177 2.46 21.85 -14.26
CA ALA A 177 3.69 22.57 -14.54
C ALA A 177 4.82 22.18 -13.58
N GLU A 178 4.51 21.92 -12.31
CA GLU A 178 5.50 21.56 -11.29
C GLU A 178 5.88 20.07 -11.33
N PHE A 179 4.90 19.16 -11.40
CA PHE A 179 5.13 17.73 -11.24
C PHE A 179 5.33 16.96 -12.56
N GLY A 180 5.03 17.56 -13.71
CA GLY A 180 4.97 16.82 -14.97
C GLY A 180 3.92 15.71 -14.90
N GLY A 181 4.20 14.53 -15.45
CA GLY A 181 3.27 13.38 -15.43
C GLY A 181 2.52 13.15 -16.74
N SER A 182 1.67 12.13 -16.76
CA SER A 182 1.01 11.66 -17.98
C SER A 182 -0.31 12.37 -18.28
N ASP A 183 -0.72 12.41 -19.56
CA ASP A 183 -2.06 12.92 -19.93
C ASP A 183 -3.17 12.10 -19.26
N ALA A 184 -2.98 10.79 -19.06
CA ALA A 184 -3.93 9.93 -18.39
C ALA A 184 -4.14 10.32 -16.90
N PHE A 185 -3.08 10.75 -16.21
CA PHE A 185 -3.17 11.31 -14.85
C PHE A 185 -4.01 12.58 -14.83
N TYR A 186 -3.79 13.51 -15.77
CA TYR A 186 -4.51 14.79 -15.80
C TYR A 186 -5.94 14.69 -16.35
N ALA A 187 -6.22 13.70 -17.21
CA ALA A 187 -7.56 13.43 -17.72
C ALA A 187 -8.57 13.09 -16.62
N THR A 188 -8.07 12.61 -15.47
CA THR A 188 -8.89 12.22 -14.32
C THR A 188 -8.62 13.05 -13.07
N SER A 189 -7.74 14.06 -13.18
CA SER A 189 -7.38 14.94 -12.08
C SER A 189 -8.49 15.94 -11.74
N PRO A 190 -8.60 16.34 -10.47
CA PRO A 190 -9.47 17.46 -10.07
C PRO A 190 -9.03 18.77 -10.74
N ASP A 191 -9.90 19.77 -10.72
CA ASP A 191 -9.55 21.12 -11.16
C ASP A 191 -8.58 21.79 -10.17
N TYR A 192 -8.69 21.44 -8.88
CA TYR A 192 -7.75 21.85 -7.85
C TYR A 192 -7.42 20.71 -6.89
N PHE A 193 -6.15 20.60 -6.53
CA PHE A 193 -5.66 19.75 -5.45
C PHE A 193 -5.62 20.55 -4.15
N VAL A 194 -6.14 19.97 -3.07
CA VAL A 194 -6.11 20.56 -1.73
C VAL A 194 -5.32 19.64 -0.80
N LEU A 195 -4.34 20.22 -0.12
CA LEU A 195 -3.45 19.52 0.80
C LEU A 195 -3.77 19.92 2.24
N ALA A 196 -3.89 18.92 3.12
CA ALA A 196 -4.03 19.12 4.55
C ALA A 196 -2.66 19.28 5.24
N GLN A 197 -2.60 20.11 6.28
CA GLN A 197 -1.48 20.22 7.19
C GLN A 197 -1.24 18.90 7.93
N PRO A 198 0.00 18.61 8.40
CA PRO A 198 0.27 17.43 9.21
C PRO A 198 -0.67 17.29 10.41
N GLY A 199 -1.27 16.11 10.57
CA GLY A 199 -2.23 15.80 11.62
C GLY A 199 -3.69 16.14 11.28
N TYR A 200 -3.98 16.69 10.09
CA TYR A 200 -5.35 16.93 9.61
C TYR A 200 -5.72 15.95 8.48
N LEU A 201 -7.01 15.69 8.34
CA LEU A 201 -7.58 14.90 7.24
C LEU A 201 -8.85 15.53 6.71
N PHE A 202 -9.16 15.27 5.45
CA PHE A 202 -10.43 15.69 4.85
C PHE A 202 -11.59 14.76 5.24
N ARG A 203 -12.78 15.32 5.40
CA ARG A 203 -14.05 14.58 5.52
C ARG A 203 -15.01 15.03 4.43
N GLY A 204 -15.65 14.06 3.80
CA GLY A 204 -16.56 14.31 2.70
C GLY A 204 -16.87 13.02 1.94
N VAL A 205 -17.11 13.17 0.65
CA VAL A 205 -17.42 12.05 -0.25
C VAL A 205 -16.20 11.13 -0.39
N ASN A 206 -16.45 9.81 -0.40
CA ASN A 206 -15.46 8.73 -0.52
C ASN A 206 -14.43 8.60 0.63
N VAL A 207 -14.67 9.24 1.77
CA VAL A 207 -13.82 9.11 2.97
C VAL A 207 -14.38 8.02 3.91
N SER A 208 -13.50 7.25 4.53
CA SER A 208 -13.89 6.35 5.64
C SER A 208 -14.61 7.11 6.77
N CYS A 209 -15.73 6.58 7.25
CA CYS A 209 -16.48 7.16 8.37
C CYS A 209 -15.98 6.71 9.76
N ARG A 210 -14.98 5.81 9.82
CA ARG A 210 -14.47 5.27 11.08
C ARG A 210 -13.68 6.32 11.86
N THR A 211 -13.77 6.28 13.18
CA THR A 211 -12.94 7.12 14.05
C THR A 211 -11.47 6.75 13.92
N LEU A 212 -10.65 7.75 13.65
CA LEU A 212 -9.19 7.64 13.61
C LEU A 212 -8.58 8.33 14.83
N PHE A 213 -7.51 7.76 15.37
CA PHE A 213 -6.75 8.31 16.49
C PHE A 213 -5.39 8.85 16.05
N ASN A 214 -4.75 8.18 15.10
CA ASN A 214 -3.50 8.62 14.49
C ASN A 214 -3.66 8.69 12.96
N VAL A 215 -2.73 9.39 12.32
CA VAL A 215 -2.61 9.51 10.87
C VAL A 215 -1.15 9.36 10.46
N PRO A 216 -0.86 8.97 9.21
CA PRO A 216 0.50 8.97 8.66
C PRO A 216 1.17 10.33 8.85
N GLU A 217 2.42 10.30 9.31
CA GLU A 217 3.28 11.47 9.31
C GLU A 217 3.85 11.68 7.89
N PRO A 218 3.74 12.88 7.30
CA PRO A 218 4.29 13.16 5.98
C PRO A 218 5.80 13.42 6.04
N SER A 219 6.58 12.36 6.24
CA SER A 219 8.04 12.44 6.37
C SER A 219 8.74 12.65 5.02
N ASP A 220 9.71 13.57 4.97
CA ASP A 220 10.58 13.80 3.80
C ASP A 220 11.54 12.64 3.53
N GLU A 221 11.90 11.91 4.59
CA GLU A 221 12.83 10.78 4.57
C GLU A 221 12.24 9.59 5.34
N ILE A 222 12.52 8.36 4.88
CA ILE A 222 12.14 7.12 5.55
C ILE A 222 13.35 6.18 5.73
N PRO A 223 13.35 5.28 6.72
CA PRO A 223 14.49 4.42 6.99
C PRO A 223 14.55 3.23 6.03
N LEU A 224 15.73 2.96 5.49
CA LEU A 224 16.04 1.78 4.68
C LEU A 224 17.24 1.03 5.28
N TYR A 225 17.03 -0.22 5.65
CA TYR A 225 18.10 -1.19 5.91
C TYR A 225 18.26 -2.10 4.69
N SER A 226 19.50 -2.28 4.24
CA SER A 226 19.79 -3.09 3.06
C SER A 226 21.14 -3.79 3.21
N ALA A 227 21.16 -5.10 2.98
CA ALA A 227 22.39 -5.89 2.90
C ALA A 227 23.00 -5.90 1.48
N VAL A 228 22.30 -5.35 0.49
CA VAL A 228 22.60 -5.58 -0.95
C VAL A 228 22.96 -4.31 -1.73
N GLY A 229 22.87 -3.14 -1.10
CA GLY A 229 23.18 -1.87 -1.76
C GLY A 229 22.64 -0.65 -1.03
N THR A 230 22.93 0.51 -1.59
CA THR A 230 22.43 1.82 -1.13
C THR A 230 21.64 2.51 -2.22
N CYS A 231 20.71 3.38 -1.83
CA CYS A 231 19.96 4.22 -2.76
C CYS A 231 19.41 5.47 -2.06
N SER A 232 19.07 6.49 -2.85
CA SER A 232 18.82 7.85 -2.33
C SER A 232 17.35 8.23 -2.31
N THR A 233 16.52 7.65 -3.19
CA THR A 233 15.07 7.90 -3.24
C THR A 233 14.26 6.62 -3.38
N ILE A 234 13.01 6.62 -2.91
CA ILE A 234 12.11 5.46 -2.96
C ILE A 234 12.00 4.81 -4.34
N ILE A 235 12.13 5.58 -5.42
CA ILE A 235 12.05 5.06 -6.80
C ILE A 235 13.31 4.32 -7.26
N ASP A 236 14.42 4.40 -6.53
CA ASP A 236 15.67 3.69 -6.86
C ASP A 236 15.66 2.24 -6.33
N VAL A 237 14.83 1.95 -5.32
CA VAL A 237 14.76 0.65 -4.62
C VAL A 237 14.57 -0.53 -5.58
N PRO A 238 13.68 -0.47 -6.60
CA PRO A 238 13.51 -1.56 -7.55
C PRO A 238 14.77 -1.90 -8.34
N ALA A 239 15.53 -0.89 -8.78
CA ALA A 239 16.75 -1.11 -9.54
C ALA A 239 17.82 -1.79 -8.67
N MET A 240 17.96 -1.36 -7.41
CA MET A 240 18.85 -1.98 -6.43
C MET A 240 18.49 -3.47 -6.20
N ILE A 241 17.20 -3.77 -6.02
CA ILE A 241 16.74 -5.15 -5.79
C ILE A 241 16.95 -6.01 -7.03
N LEU A 242 16.57 -5.53 -8.22
CA LEU A 242 16.77 -6.28 -9.47
C LEU A 242 18.25 -6.58 -9.73
N GLN A 243 19.15 -5.66 -9.39
CA GLN A 243 20.59 -5.91 -9.46
C GLN A 243 21.03 -7.00 -8.47
N SER A 244 20.50 -6.99 -7.25
CA SER A 244 20.79 -8.03 -6.24
C SER A 244 20.32 -9.42 -6.69
N LEU A 245 19.12 -9.49 -7.28
CA LEU A 245 18.49 -10.71 -7.79
C LEU A 245 19.26 -11.40 -8.94
N THR A 246 20.30 -10.76 -9.49
CA THR A 246 21.19 -11.42 -10.47
C THR A 246 22.08 -12.50 -9.85
N SER A 247 22.24 -12.50 -8.53
CA SER A 247 23.16 -13.42 -7.83
C SER A 247 22.70 -13.88 -6.45
N ARG A 248 21.67 -13.25 -5.88
CA ARG A 248 21.19 -13.54 -4.51
C ARG A 248 19.67 -13.64 -4.49
N ARG A 249 19.15 -14.39 -3.51
CA ARG A 249 17.72 -14.36 -3.18
C ARG A 249 17.47 -13.14 -2.30
N THR A 250 16.53 -12.28 -2.70
CA THR A 250 16.36 -10.96 -2.07
C THR A 250 14.91 -10.73 -1.66
N ALA A 251 14.72 -10.26 -0.43
CA ALA A 251 13.40 -9.98 0.12
C ALA A 251 13.21 -8.48 0.32
N LEU A 252 12.19 -7.90 -0.33
CA LEU A 252 11.71 -6.56 -0.01
C LEU A 252 10.69 -6.67 1.12
N ILE A 253 10.96 -6.03 2.24
CA ILE A 253 10.17 -6.10 3.46
C ILE A 253 9.69 -4.69 3.79
N LEU A 254 8.40 -4.44 3.63
CA LEU A 254 7.77 -3.17 3.95
C LEU A 254 7.16 -3.23 5.35
N VAL A 255 7.46 -2.21 6.16
CA VAL A 255 7.00 -2.12 7.54
C VAL A 255 6.23 -0.83 7.73
N GLU A 256 4.92 -0.93 7.91
CA GLU A 256 4.09 0.23 8.19
C GLU A 256 4.19 0.67 9.66
N ALA A 257 4.04 1.99 9.86
CA ALA A 257 4.04 2.71 11.12
C ALA A 257 5.39 2.70 11.84
N VAL A 258 6.48 2.49 11.08
CA VAL A 258 7.85 2.62 11.54
C VAL A 258 8.55 3.68 10.70
N GLY A 259 8.84 4.82 11.32
CA GLY A 259 9.68 5.88 10.77
C GLY A 259 11.11 5.83 11.33
N CYS A 260 11.93 6.80 10.92
CA CYS A 260 13.34 6.93 11.30
C CYS A 260 13.57 6.91 12.83
N GLU A 261 12.67 7.50 13.62
CA GLU A 261 12.80 7.56 15.09
C GLU A 261 12.56 6.21 15.78
N SER A 262 11.79 5.34 15.15
CA SER A 262 11.36 4.05 15.72
C SER A 262 12.08 2.85 15.11
N PHE A 263 12.84 3.04 14.03
CA PHE A 263 13.47 1.95 13.29
C PHE A 263 14.68 1.37 14.07
N PRO A 264 14.70 0.07 14.40
CA PRO A 264 15.64 -0.49 15.36
C PRO A 264 17.00 -0.89 14.78
N LEU A 265 17.11 -1.04 13.45
CA LEU A 265 18.36 -1.44 12.78
C LEU A 265 19.15 -0.21 12.31
N PRO A 266 20.47 -0.32 12.06
CA PRO A 266 21.19 0.72 11.35
C PRO A 266 20.55 0.96 9.97
N TYR A 267 20.28 2.20 9.59
CA TYR A 267 19.60 2.48 8.32
C TYR A 267 20.23 3.66 7.59
N GLN A 268 20.04 3.70 6.28
CA GLN A 268 20.19 4.92 5.49
C GLN A 268 18.85 5.63 5.39
N ARG A 269 18.89 6.95 5.19
CA ARG A 269 17.68 7.75 4.96
C ARG A 269 17.40 7.80 3.47
N LEU A 270 16.16 7.47 3.13
CA LEU A 270 15.67 7.41 1.77
C LEU A 270 14.70 8.56 1.53
N SER A 271 14.95 9.38 0.52
CA SER A 271 14.02 10.45 0.14
C SER A 271 12.66 9.86 -0.23
N ASN A 272 11.60 10.37 0.43
CA ASN A 272 10.22 9.90 0.37
C ASN A 272 9.27 10.98 -0.17
N HIS A 273 9.78 11.83 -1.06
CA HIS A 273 9.00 12.93 -1.63
C HIS A 273 9.25 13.10 -3.13
N LEU A 274 8.31 13.80 -3.77
CA LEU A 274 8.44 14.38 -5.10
C LEU A 274 8.00 15.84 -4.97
N HIS A 275 8.92 16.79 -5.18
CA HIS A 275 8.70 18.21 -4.85
C HIS A 275 8.16 18.36 -3.41
N TRP A 276 7.00 18.99 -3.23
CA TRP A 276 6.34 19.11 -1.93
C TRP A 276 5.39 17.95 -1.61
N TYR A 277 5.19 16.99 -2.51
CA TYR A 277 4.38 15.80 -2.21
C TYR A 277 5.19 14.81 -1.37
N ARG A 278 4.71 14.48 -0.17
CA ARG A 278 5.31 13.47 0.71
C ARG A 278 4.47 12.21 0.65
N TYR A 279 5.11 11.10 0.33
CA TYR A 279 4.43 9.82 0.26
C TYR A 279 4.04 9.37 1.68
N CYS A 280 2.86 8.78 1.81
CA CYS A 280 2.36 8.17 3.04
C CYS A 280 1.95 6.72 2.73
N MET A 281 1.72 5.92 3.77
CA MET A 281 1.52 4.47 3.62
C MET A 281 0.22 4.13 2.89
N GLY A 282 0.36 4.01 1.57
CA GLY A 282 -0.71 3.87 0.60
C GLY A 282 -0.14 3.53 -0.79
N PRO A 283 -1.02 3.38 -1.79
CA PRO A 283 -0.65 2.79 -3.08
C PRO A 283 0.51 3.49 -3.78
N GLY A 284 0.53 4.83 -3.76
CA GLY A 284 1.59 5.60 -4.40
C GLY A 284 2.99 5.28 -3.85
N GLN A 285 3.12 5.08 -2.54
CA GLN A 285 4.41 4.77 -1.90
C GLN A 285 4.84 3.32 -2.23
N TYR A 286 3.90 2.38 -2.16
CA TYR A 286 4.14 0.97 -2.49
C TYR A 286 4.56 0.81 -3.95
N LEU A 287 3.88 1.51 -4.87
CA LEU A 287 4.22 1.48 -6.29
C LEU A 287 5.57 2.16 -6.56
N ALA A 288 5.88 3.30 -5.93
CA ALA A 288 7.20 3.90 -6.08
C ALA A 288 8.34 2.95 -5.67
N LEU A 289 8.20 2.28 -4.53
CA LEU A 289 9.17 1.32 -4.00
C LEU A 289 9.32 0.04 -4.82
N THR A 290 8.35 -0.28 -5.68
CA THR A 290 8.32 -1.56 -6.42
C THR A 290 8.44 -1.37 -7.94
N SER A 291 8.02 -0.25 -8.51
CA SER A 291 8.07 0.01 -9.94
C SER A 291 9.16 1.00 -10.35
N GLY A 292 9.54 1.90 -9.44
CA GLY A 292 10.51 2.95 -9.67
C GLY A 292 9.89 4.15 -10.38
N LYS A 293 8.56 4.26 -10.32
CA LYS A 293 7.78 5.35 -10.90
C LYS A 293 7.11 6.18 -9.84
N HIS A 294 6.94 7.46 -10.10
CA HIS A 294 6.21 8.33 -9.19
C HIS A 294 4.70 8.20 -9.40
N PHE A 295 3.90 8.64 -8.42
CA PHE A 295 2.44 8.54 -8.49
C PHE A 295 1.83 9.25 -9.73
N VAL A 296 2.50 10.29 -10.24
CA VAL A 296 2.09 11.03 -11.46
C VAL A 296 2.22 10.24 -12.77
N ASP A 297 2.91 9.09 -12.72
CA ASP A 297 3.04 8.18 -13.86
C ASP A 297 1.87 7.19 -13.98
N TYR A 298 0.92 7.22 -13.03
CA TYR A 298 -0.25 6.36 -12.98
C TYR A 298 -1.55 7.17 -13.17
N PRO A 299 -2.63 6.61 -13.70
CA PRO A 299 -3.87 7.37 -13.95
C PRO A 299 -4.76 7.53 -12.70
N TYR A 300 -4.16 7.62 -11.51
CA TYR A 300 -4.86 7.62 -10.22
C TYR A 300 -4.42 8.81 -9.34
N PRO A 301 -4.81 10.05 -9.70
CA PRO A 301 -4.42 11.24 -8.97
C PRO A 301 -4.97 11.29 -7.53
N PRO A 302 -4.30 11.98 -6.59
CA PRO A 302 -4.90 12.27 -5.28
C PRO A 302 -6.23 13.01 -5.43
N GLY A 303 -7.24 12.64 -4.65
CA GLY A 303 -8.58 13.23 -4.76
C GLY A 303 -9.40 12.73 -5.95
N TYR A 304 -8.95 11.68 -6.64
CA TYR A 304 -9.68 11.01 -7.72
C TYR A 304 -11.10 10.60 -7.32
N ARG A 305 -12.03 10.77 -8.26
CA ARG A 305 -13.45 10.40 -8.12
C ARG A 305 -13.68 8.97 -8.58
N LEU A 306 -13.43 8.03 -7.67
CA LEU A 306 -13.55 6.59 -7.93
C LEU A 306 -14.92 6.22 -8.51
N GLU A 307 -15.98 6.83 -8.01
CA GLU A 307 -17.36 6.52 -8.38
C GLU A 307 -17.69 6.79 -9.85
N LEU A 308 -16.87 7.58 -10.56
CA LEU A 308 -17.05 7.82 -12.00
C LEU A 308 -16.52 6.68 -12.87
N PHE A 309 -15.72 5.77 -12.29
CA PHE A 309 -14.96 4.76 -13.01
C PHE A 309 -15.28 3.33 -12.54
N GLU A 310 -16.10 3.19 -11.50
CA GLU A 310 -16.66 1.93 -11.04
C GLU A 310 -18.00 1.65 -11.70
N ASN A 311 -18.13 0.48 -12.32
CA ASN A 311 -19.35 -0.09 -12.88
C ASN A 311 -19.26 -1.63 -12.83
N GLU A 312 -20.32 -2.32 -13.28
CA GLU A 312 -20.39 -3.79 -13.24
C GLU A 312 -19.30 -4.48 -14.10
N ASP A 313 -18.78 -3.78 -15.11
CA ASP A 313 -17.75 -4.27 -16.02
C ASP A 313 -16.33 -3.80 -15.64
N THR A 314 -16.16 -3.14 -14.48
CA THR A 314 -14.85 -2.65 -14.04
C THR A 314 -13.87 -3.81 -13.91
N PRO A 315 -12.73 -3.76 -14.64
CA PRO A 315 -11.72 -4.81 -14.55
C PRO A 315 -11.06 -4.80 -13.18
N TYR A 316 -10.63 -5.99 -12.75
CA TYR A 316 -9.95 -6.25 -11.47
C TYR A 316 -10.80 -5.84 -10.25
N PRO A 317 -12.00 -6.44 -10.06
CA PRO A 317 -12.93 -6.06 -9.00
C PRO A 317 -12.38 -6.25 -7.57
N PHE A 318 -11.30 -7.01 -7.41
CA PHE A 318 -10.63 -7.23 -6.14
C PHE A 318 -9.49 -6.24 -5.87
N SER A 319 -9.17 -5.36 -6.82
CA SER A 319 -8.02 -4.44 -6.78
C SER A 319 -8.40 -2.99 -6.47
N GLY A 320 -9.62 -2.73 -6.00
CA GLY A 320 -10.05 -1.39 -5.57
C GLY A 320 -10.11 -0.43 -6.75
N VAL A 321 -9.41 0.70 -6.67
CA VAL A 321 -9.44 1.75 -7.71
C VAL A 321 -8.67 1.38 -8.98
N PHE A 322 -7.90 0.29 -8.94
CA PHE A 322 -6.96 -0.07 -10.00
C PHE A 322 -7.64 -0.88 -11.09
N GLN A 323 -7.71 -0.30 -12.29
CA GLN A 323 -8.30 -0.92 -13.49
C GLN A 323 -7.27 -1.73 -14.31
N GLU A 324 -6.00 -1.67 -13.93
CA GLU A 324 -4.93 -2.45 -14.51
C GLU A 324 -3.93 -2.88 -13.45
N MET A 325 -3.34 -4.05 -13.66
CA MET A 325 -2.23 -4.52 -12.83
C MET A 325 -0.92 -3.86 -13.30
N PRO A 326 -0.18 -3.16 -12.42
CA PRO A 326 1.08 -2.53 -12.76
C PRO A 326 2.08 -3.54 -13.35
N ASN A 327 2.61 -3.24 -14.54
CA ASN A 327 3.52 -4.14 -15.25
C ASN A 327 5.01 -3.87 -15.03
N GLN A 328 5.36 -2.80 -14.30
CA GLN A 328 6.74 -2.39 -14.03
C GLN A 328 7.26 -2.79 -12.64
N THR A 329 6.46 -3.49 -11.84
CA THR A 329 6.89 -3.88 -10.49
C THR A 329 8.04 -4.88 -10.54
N ILE A 330 8.82 -5.00 -9.46
CA ILE A 330 9.96 -5.94 -9.36
C ILE A 330 9.54 -7.35 -9.78
N GLY A 331 8.42 -7.87 -9.26
CA GLY A 331 7.93 -9.22 -9.58
C GLY A 331 7.51 -9.42 -11.05
N ARG A 332 7.19 -8.34 -11.76
CA ARG A 332 6.89 -8.38 -13.21
C ARG A 332 8.16 -8.34 -14.06
N ARG A 333 9.18 -7.62 -13.59
CA ARG A 333 10.45 -7.44 -14.29
C ARG A 333 11.43 -8.58 -14.03
N PHE A 334 11.30 -9.27 -12.90
CA PHE A 334 12.14 -10.39 -12.54
C PHE A 334 11.65 -11.68 -13.24
N GLY A 335 12.57 -12.37 -13.91
CA GLY A 335 12.26 -13.60 -14.67
C GLY A 335 12.30 -14.89 -13.84
N GLY A 336 12.77 -14.85 -12.59
CA GLY A 336 12.83 -16.00 -11.70
C GLY A 336 11.56 -16.18 -10.87
N ARG A 337 11.58 -17.16 -9.95
CA ARG A 337 10.42 -17.45 -9.10
C ARG A 337 10.21 -16.32 -8.10
N SER A 338 8.99 -15.80 -8.01
CA SER A 338 8.68 -14.70 -7.10
C SER A 338 7.42 -14.93 -6.28
N ALA A 339 7.43 -14.50 -5.02
CA ALA A 339 6.30 -14.64 -4.10
C ALA A 339 6.06 -13.37 -3.27
N ALA A 340 4.83 -13.17 -2.81
CA ALA A 340 4.48 -12.07 -1.93
C ALA A 340 3.53 -12.53 -0.83
N VAL A 341 3.69 -12.00 0.39
CA VAL A 341 2.76 -12.16 1.50
C VAL A 341 2.57 -10.82 2.22
N GLY A 342 1.34 -10.42 2.49
CA GLY A 342 1.10 -9.17 3.21
C GLY A 342 -0.27 -9.06 3.85
N ASN A 343 -0.38 -8.21 4.85
CA ASN A 343 -1.63 -7.95 5.55
C ASN A 343 -2.14 -6.51 5.35
N ARG A 344 -1.72 -5.85 4.26
CA ARG A 344 -2.28 -4.59 3.75
C ARG A 344 -3.29 -4.77 2.61
N SER A 345 -3.96 -5.91 2.58
CA SER A 345 -4.93 -6.28 1.54
C SER A 345 -4.41 -5.92 0.14
N ILE A 346 -5.22 -5.25 -0.67
CA ILE A 346 -5.00 -4.94 -2.10
C ILE A 346 -3.57 -4.52 -2.45
N LEU A 347 -2.88 -3.80 -1.56
CA LEU A 347 -1.53 -3.30 -1.85
C LEU A 347 -0.51 -4.43 -2.06
N THR A 348 -0.70 -5.60 -1.46
CA THR A 348 0.22 -6.73 -1.59
C THR A 348 0.23 -7.26 -3.02
N HIS A 349 -0.91 -7.71 -3.56
CA HIS A 349 -0.94 -8.23 -4.94
C HIS A 349 -0.65 -7.15 -5.99
N LEU A 350 -1.12 -5.92 -5.74
CA LEU A 350 -0.95 -4.79 -6.66
C LEU A 350 0.52 -4.39 -6.82
N ALA A 351 1.23 -4.18 -5.70
CA ALA A 351 2.59 -3.64 -5.73
C ALA A 351 3.65 -4.71 -5.96
N ALA A 352 3.42 -5.95 -5.55
CA ALA A 352 4.43 -6.99 -5.69
C ALA A 352 4.56 -7.47 -7.15
N GLY A 353 3.42 -7.75 -7.81
CA GLY A 353 3.37 -8.29 -9.18
C GLY A 353 4.08 -9.65 -9.37
N THR A 354 4.14 -10.46 -8.31
CA THR A 354 4.84 -11.74 -8.23
C THR A 354 4.05 -12.89 -8.84
N ASP A 355 4.64 -14.09 -8.93
CA ASP A 355 3.94 -15.28 -9.43
C ASP A 355 2.80 -15.72 -8.52
N ILE A 356 3.02 -15.64 -7.22
CA ILE A 356 2.05 -15.93 -6.17
C ILE A 356 2.07 -14.75 -5.21
N ALA A 357 0.95 -14.09 -4.99
CA ALA A 357 0.77 -13.09 -3.96
C ALA A 357 -0.37 -13.53 -3.05
N ILE A 358 -0.10 -13.71 -1.75
CA ILE A 358 -1.10 -14.07 -0.75
C ILE A 358 -1.32 -12.86 0.17
N GLU A 359 -2.56 -12.45 0.35
CA GLU A 359 -2.88 -11.31 1.17
C GLU A 359 -4.09 -11.55 2.05
N CYS A 360 -4.22 -10.72 3.10
CA CYS A 360 -5.46 -10.66 3.83
C CYS A 360 -6.60 -10.21 2.92
N PHE A 361 -7.73 -10.91 2.99
CA PHE A 361 -8.96 -10.47 2.34
C PHE A 361 -9.82 -9.74 3.36
N ALA A 362 -9.46 -8.51 3.69
CA ALA A 362 -10.22 -7.67 4.60
C ALA A 362 -10.82 -6.45 3.87
N ARG A 363 -12.07 -6.10 4.19
CA ARG A 363 -12.75 -4.92 3.64
C ARG A 363 -13.35 -4.11 4.78
N GLY A 364 -12.85 -2.89 4.95
CA GLY A 364 -13.28 -2.00 6.03
C GLY A 364 -13.13 -2.61 7.42
N LEU A 365 -12.03 -3.32 7.70
CA LEU A 365 -11.74 -4.08 8.94
C LEU A 365 -12.54 -5.38 9.15
N TYR A 366 -13.43 -5.75 8.23
CA TYR A 366 -14.09 -7.05 8.27
C TYR A 366 -13.23 -8.07 7.53
N SER A 367 -12.79 -9.11 8.25
CA SER A 367 -12.06 -10.23 7.67
C SER A 367 -13.02 -11.10 6.86
N HIS A 368 -12.70 -11.32 5.60
CA HIS A 368 -13.35 -12.26 4.71
C HIS A 368 -12.43 -13.46 4.43
N GLY A 369 -11.26 -13.57 5.08
CA GLY A 369 -10.31 -14.66 4.90
C GLY A 369 -9.04 -14.23 4.17
N VAL A 370 -8.61 -15.03 3.19
CA VAL A 370 -7.35 -14.87 2.45
C VAL A 370 -7.65 -14.78 0.96
N LEU A 371 -6.93 -13.91 0.25
CA LEU A 371 -6.95 -13.83 -1.20
C LEU A 371 -5.56 -14.15 -1.71
N ALA A 372 -5.45 -15.03 -2.71
CA ALA A 372 -4.22 -15.20 -3.47
C ALA A 372 -4.41 -14.80 -4.92
N MET A 373 -3.48 -14.02 -5.47
CA MET A 373 -3.37 -13.77 -6.91
C MET A 373 -2.23 -14.62 -7.45
N VAL A 374 -2.54 -15.45 -8.45
CA VAL A 374 -1.59 -16.40 -9.03
C VAL A 374 -1.47 -16.19 -10.53
N ARG A 375 -0.23 -16.03 -10.99
CA ARG A 375 0.12 -15.98 -12.41
C ARG A 375 0.36 -17.39 -12.92
N VAL A 376 -0.50 -17.81 -13.85
CA VAL A 376 -0.48 -19.12 -14.51
C VAL A 376 -0.13 -19.03 -15.98
#